data_AF-A0A3P8JU90-F1
#
_entry.id   AF-A0A3P8JU90-F1
#
_cell.length_a   1.000
_cell.length_b   1.000
_cell.length_c   1.000
_cell.angle_alpha   90.00
_cell.angle_beta   90.00
_cell.angle_gamma   90.00
#
_symmetry.space_group_name_H-M   'P 1'
#
loop_
_entity.id
_entity.type
_entity.pdbx_description
1 polymer ?
#
loop_
_entity_poly.entity_id
_entity_poly.type
_entity_poly.pdbx_seq_one_letter_code
_entity_poly.pdbx_strand_id
1 'polypeptide(L)'
;MLRIADKTFDSHIFTGTGKFSVPELMVEAIRASGSQLVTLAMKRVDLRQHNDAILAPLLAAGVSLLPNTSGAKTAEEAVFAARLAREALGTHWLKLEIHPDARWLLPDPIETLKAAEILVREGFVVLPYCGGRPGAV
;
A
#
# COMPACT_ATOMS: atom_id res chain seq x y z
N MET A 1 -8.20 20.22 1.47
CA MET A 1 -7.64 19.22 2.40
C MET A 1 -8.50 17.97 2.34
N LEU A 2 -7.87 16.83 2.06
CA LEU A 2 -8.45 15.50 2.03
C LEU A 2 -8.20 14.82 3.38
N ARG A 3 -9.25 14.34 4.05
CA ARG A 3 -9.11 13.59 5.31
C ARG A 3 -9.48 12.12 5.10
N ILE A 4 -8.59 11.22 5.51
CA ILE A 4 -8.80 9.78 5.49
C ILE A 4 -8.42 9.27 6.88
N ALA A 5 -9.35 8.59 7.57
CA ALA A 5 -9.18 8.15 8.96
C ALA A 5 -8.60 9.25 9.88
N ASP A 6 -7.43 8.99 10.48
CA ASP A 6 -6.69 9.84 11.40
C ASP A 6 -5.70 10.82 10.72
N LYS A 7 -5.59 10.81 9.39
CA LYS A 7 -4.66 11.67 8.64
C LYS A 7 -5.39 12.70 7.77
N THR A 8 -4.76 13.86 7.63
CA THR A 8 -5.20 14.92 6.71
C THR A 8 -4.07 15.22 5.72
N PHE A 9 -4.43 15.35 4.45
CA PHE A 9 -3.53 15.61 3.34
C PHE A 9 -3.94 16.91 2.64
N ASP A 10 -2.96 17.73 2.29
CA ASP A 10 -3.15 18.89 1.42
C ASP A 10 -3.20 18.46 -0.05
N SER A 11 -2.37 17.48 -0.40
CA SER A 11 -2.33 16.88 -1.73
C SER A 11 -3.40 15.80 -1.89
N HIS A 12 -4.06 15.80 -3.05
CA HIS A 12 -5.03 14.78 -3.46
C HIS A 12 -4.38 13.75 -4.40
N ILE A 13 -3.06 13.83 -4.61
CA ILE A 13 -2.29 12.91 -5.44
C ILE A 13 -1.52 11.97 -4.51
N PHE A 14 -1.81 10.68 -4.61
CA PHE A 14 -1.02 9.62 -3.97
C PHE A 14 -0.24 8.88 -5.04
N THR A 15 1.01 8.53 -4.73
CA THR A 15 1.93 7.95 -5.72
C THR A 15 2.39 6.56 -5.31
N GLY A 16 2.89 5.80 -6.27
CA GLY A 16 3.53 4.51 -6.01
C GLY A 16 5.04 4.59 -6.21
N THR A 17 5.74 3.56 -5.72
CA THR A 17 7.20 3.38 -5.85
C THR A 17 7.56 2.44 -7.02
N GLY A 18 6.56 1.99 -7.78
CA GLY A 18 6.73 1.09 -8.92
C GLY A 18 7.36 1.77 -10.13
N LYS A 19 8.07 0.98 -10.96
CA LYS A 19 8.50 1.33 -12.33
C LYS A 19 9.54 2.46 -12.49
N PHE A 20 10.11 2.98 -11.41
CA PHE A 20 11.28 3.85 -11.50
C PHE A 20 12.56 3.04 -11.77
N SER A 21 13.39 3.53 -12.68
CA SER A 21 14.68 2.91 -13.03
C SER A 21 15.75 3.13 -11.97
N VAL A 22 15.70 4.27 -11.26
CA VAL A 22 16.63 4.64 -10.19
C VAL A 22 15.89 5.32 -9.01
N PRO A 23 16.34 5.15 -7.76
CA PRO A 23 15.68 5.73 -6.57
C PRO A 23 15.63 7.26 -6.54
N GLU A 24 16.63 7.94 -7.07
CA GLU A 24 16.71 9.41 -7.07
C GLU A 24 15.56 10.01 -7.86
N LEU A 25 15.30 9.47 -9.06
CA LEU A 25 14.19 9.88 -9.92
C LEU A 25 12.82 9.65 -9.26
N MET A 26 12.68 8.56 -8.48
CA MET A 26 11.46 8.30 -7.70
C MET A 26 11.23 9.41 -6.67
N VAL A 27 12.27 9.80 -5.93
CA VAL A 27 12.16 10.86 -4.91
C VAL A 27 11.86 12.21 -5.55
N GLU A 28 12.51 12.54 -6.67
CA GLU A 28 12.23 13.76 -7.43
C GLU A 28 10.78 13.81 -7.91
N ALA A 29 10.26 12.71 -8.47
CA ALA A 29 8.88 12.62 -8.91
C ALA A 29 7.89 12.77 -7.74
N ILE A 30 8.17 12.15 -6.59
CA ILE A 30 7.35 12.29 -5.37
C ILE A 30 7.32 13.74 -4.92
N ARG A 31 8.48 14.41 -4.82
CA ARG A 31 8.58 15.82 -4.43
C ARG A 31 7.83 16.73 -5.41
N ALA A 32 8.04 16.54 -6.70
CA ALA A 32 7.39 17.35 -7.74
C ALA A 32 5.86 17.18 -7.73
N SER A 33 5.36 15.97 -7.43
CA SER A 33 3.91 15.71 -7.32
C SER A 33 3.26 16.29 -6.06
N GLY A 34 4.05 16.68 -5.05
CA GLY A 34 3.55 17.06 -3.73
C GLY A 34 2.85 15.91 -3.00
N SER A 35 3.09 14.65 -3.39
CA SER A 35 2.44 13.48 -2.77
C SER A 35 2.88 13.34 -1.31
N GLN A 36 1.88 13.25 -0.43
CA GLN A 36 2.10 13.08 1.01
C GLN A 36 1.90 11.62 1.46
N LEU A 37 1.42 10.74 0.58
CA LEU A 37 1.18 9.32 0.83
C LEU A 37 1.69 8.49 -0.34
N VAL A 38 2.62 7.58 -0.05
CA VAL A 38 3.33 6.79 -1.06
C VAL A 38 3.16 5.30 -0.82
N THR A 39 2.75 4.54 -1.85
CA THR A 39 2.53 3.10 -1.72
C THR A 39 3.83 2.31 -1.82
N LEU A 40 4.00 1.31 -0.96
CA LEU A 40 5.17 0.44 -0.92
C LEU A 40 4.75 -1.03 -0.95
N ALA A 41 5.29 -1.80 -1.91
CA ALA A 41 5.06 -3.23 -1.97
C ALA A 41 5.96 -3.98 -0.98
N MET A 42 5.39 -4.80 -0.11
CA MET A 42 6.14 -5.48 0.96
C MET A 42 7.24 -6.41 0.43
N LYS A 43 7.08 -6.99 -0.77
CA LYS A 43 8.12 -7.82 -1.43
C LYS A 43 9.43 -7.06 -1.72
N ARG A 44 9.39 -5.72 -1.74
CA ARG A 44 10.55 -4.85 -2.01
C ARG A 44 11.24 -4.37 -0.73
N VAL A 45 10.66 -4.66 0.43
CA VAL A 45 11.27 -4.34 1.71
C VAL A 45 12.07 -5.57 2.12
N ASP A 46 13.38 -5.52 1.87
CA ASP A 46 14.27 -6.53 2.43
C ASP A 46 14.48 -6.21 3.91
N LEU A 47 13.79 -6.94 4.78
CA LEU A 47 13.92 -6.78 6.23
C LEU A 47 15.15 -7.51 6.78
N ARG A 48 15.84 -8.31 5.94
CA ARG A 48 16.97 -9.17 6.35
C ARG A 48 18.31 -8.63 5.85
N GLN A 49 18.35 -8.09 4.64
CA GLN A 49 19.48 -7.32 4.15
C GLN A 49 19.10 -5.85 4.26
N HIS A 50 19.94 -5.02 4.88
CA HIS A 50 19.75 -3.57 5.00
C HIS A 50 19.87 -2.86 3.64
N ASN A 51 19.18 -3.36 2.61
CA ASN A 51 19.13 -2.78 1.29
C ASN A 51 17.98 -1.78 1.26
N ASP A 52 18.18 -0.69 2.00
CA ASP A 52 17.25 0.42 2.22
C ASP A 52 17.10 1.35 1.00
N ALA A 53 17.51 0.92 -0.19
CA ALA A 53 17.58 1.75 -1.40
C ALA A 53 16.22 2.38 -1.79
N ILE A 54 15.10 1.83 -1.33
CA ILE A 54 13.77 2.41 -1.51
C ILE A 54 13.26 3.04 -0.22
N LEU A 55 13.43 2.37 0.93
CA LEU A 55 12.83 2.81 2.18
C LEU A 55 13.51 4.08 2.74
N ALA A 56 14.85 4.11 2.80
CA ALA A 56 15.57 5.26 3.35
C ALA A 56 15.30 6.56 2.58
N PRO A 57 15.30 6.58 1.22
CA PRO A 57 14.97 7.80 0.48
C PRO A 57 13.54 8.29 0.70
N LEU A 58 12.57 7.39 0.90
CA LEU A 58 11.18 7.77 1.19
C LEU A 58 11.04 8.35 2.60
N LEU A 59 11.69 7.75 3.59
CA LEU A 59 11.73 8.29 4.96
C LEU A 59 12.38 9.68 4.98
N ALA A 60 13.49 9.84 4.27
CA ALA A 60 14.17 11.14 4.13
C ALA A 60 13.32 12.17 3.37
N ALA A 61 12.41 11.75 2.49
CA ALA A 61 11.46 12.62 1.82
C ALA A 61 10.29 13.06 2.73
N GLY A 62 10.13 12.48 3.92
CA GLY A 62 9.10 12.85 4.89
C GLY A 62 7.67 12.47 4.49
N VAL A 63 7.51 11.53 3.55
CA VAL A 63 6.19 11.07 3.10
C VAL A 63 5.62 10.00 4.04
N SER A 64 4.29 9.95 4.16
CA SER A 64 3.65 8.79 4.79
C SER A 64 3.76 7.56 3.89
N LEU A 65 4.09 6.42 4.47
CA LEU A 65 4.11 5.14 3.76
C LEU A 65 2.76 4.43 3.85
N LEU A 66 2.33 3.86 2.73
CA LEU A 66 1.14 3.02 2.63
C LEU A 66 1.56 1.63 2.12
N PRO A 67 1.85 0.66 3.01
CA PRO A 67 2.16 -0.69 2.57
C PRO A 67 0.98 -1.30 1.81
N ASN A 68 1.27 -2.13 0.82
CA ASN A 68 0.25 -2.84 0.06
C ASN A 68 0.47 -4.35 0.07
N THR A 69 -0.59 -5.08 -0.22
CA THR A 69 -0.59 -6.55 -0.32
C THR A 69 -0.35 -7.03 -1.76
N SER A 70 0.34 -6.25 -2.61
CA SER A 70 0.53 -6.61 -4.02
C SER A 70 1.15 -8.00 -4.17
N GLY A 71 0.48 -8.83 -4.95
CA GLY A 71 0.86 -10.21 -5.21
C GLY A 71 0.23 -11.24 -4.27
N ALA A 72 -0.63 -10.82 -3.33
CA ALA A 72 -1.56 -11.71 -2.65
C ALA A 72 -2.67 -12.15 -3.63
N LYS A 73 -3.01 -13.43 -3.58
CA LYS A 73 -4.07 -14.06 -4.39
C LYS A 73 -5.31 -14.40 -3.57
N THR A 74 -5.16 -14.47 -2.25
CA THR A 74 -6.23 -14.80 -1.31
C THR A 74 -6.25 -13.81 -0.15
N ALA A 75 -7.36 -13.79 0.59
CA ALA A 75 -7.55 -13.02 1.79
C ALA A 75 -6.54 -13.39 2.88
N GLU A 76 -6.22 -14.68 3.01
CA GLU A 76 -5.24 -15.18 3.98
C GLU A 76 -3.84 -14.62 3.71
N GLU A 77 -3.39 -14.67 2.45
CA GLU A 77 -2.11 -14.10 2.03
C GLU A 77 -2.06 -12.59 2.26
N ALA A 78 -3.15 -11.88 1.97
CA ALA A 78 -3.23 -10.43 2.17
C ALA A 78 -3.20 -10.06 3.65
N VAL A 79 -3.95 -10.77 4.50
CA VAL A 79 -3.95 -10.55 5.96
C VAL A 79 -2.57 -10.84 6.55
N PHE A 80 -1.90 -11.92 6.12
CA PHE A 80 -0.54 -12.22 6.54
C PHE A 80 0.43 -11.09 6.16
N ALA A 81 0.40 -10.64 4.90
CA ALA A 81 1.24 -9.54 4.43
C ALA A 81 0.97 -8.23 5.18
N ALA A 82 -0.29 -7.94 5.50
CA ALA A 82 -0.68 -6.75 6.26
C ALA A 82 -0.14 -6.75 7.69
N ARG A 83 -0.23 -7.90 8.39
CA ARG A 83 0.34 -8.05 9.74
C ARG A 83 1.85 -7.89 9.73
N LEU A 84 2.53 -8.52 8.76
CA LEU A 84 3.97 -8.33 8.58
C LEU A 84 4.33 -6.86 8.33
N ALA A 85 3.55 -6.16 7.49
CA ALA A 85 3.76 -4.74 7.24
C ALA A 85 3.60 -3.87 8.48
N ARG A 86 2.61 -4.18 9.34
CA ARG A 86 2.41 -3.49 10.61
C ARG A 86 3.60 -3.66 11.55
N GLU A 87 4.09 -4.89 11.70
CA GLU A 87 5.27 -5.16 12.53
C GLU A 87 6.54 -4.49 11.97
N ALA A 88 6.72 -4.55 10.64
CA ALA A 88 7.92 -4.05 9.98
C ALA A 88 8.00 -2.51 9.90
N LEU A 89 6.86 -1.83 9.70
CA LEU A 89 6.80 -0.40 9.42
C LEU A 89 6.11 0.41 10.53
N GLY A 90 5.62 -0.25 11.58
CA GLY A 90 4.93 0.41 12.70
C GLY A 90 3.65 1.14 12.28
N THR A 91 2.98 0.69 11.21
CA THR A 91 1.80 1.37 10.64
C THR A 91 0.57 0.47 10.65
N HIS A 92 -0.59 1.06 10.92
CA HIS A 92 -1.89 0.38 10.83
C HIS A 92 -2.63 0.73 9.51
N TRP A 93 -2.03 1.53 8.63
CA TRP A 93 -2.58 1.85 7.32
C TRP A 93 -2.18 0.82 6.28
N LEU A 94 -3.12 0.38 5.44
CA LEU A 94 -2.86 -0.63 4.42
C LEU A 94 -3.64 -0.35 3.14
N LYS A 95 -2.97 -0.46 1.99
CA LYS A 95 -3.63 -0.61 0.69
C LYS A 95 -3.89 -2.08 0.41
N LEU A 96 -5.15 -2.50 0.53
CA LEU A 96 -5.55 -3.88 0.33
C LEU A 96 -5.74 -4.16 -1.15
N GLU A 97 -4.95 -5.08 -1.68
CA GLU A 97 -4.99 -5.53 -3.06
C GLU A 97 -4.90 -7.05 -3.14
N ILE A 98 -5.88 -7.70 -3.78
CA ILE A 98 -5.91 -9.14 -3.97
C ILE A 98 -6.17 -9.43 -5.44
N HIS A 99 -5.21 -10.06 -6.11
CA HIS A 99 -5.27 -10.33 -7.55
C HIS A 99 -5.04 -11.84 -7.80
N PRO A 100 -6.09 -12.63 -8.04
CA PRO A 100 -5.93 -14.05 -8.35
C PRO A 100 -5.14 -14.28 -9.65
N ASP A 101 -5.36 -13.42 -10.65
CA ASP A 101 -4.66 -13.43 -11.93
C ASP A 101 -3.71 -12.23 -12.05
N ALA A 102 -2.40 -12.54 -12.08
CA ALA A 102 -1.32 -11.55 -12.21
C ALA A 102 -1.24 -10.89 -13.60
N ARG A 103 -1.91 -11.45 -14.62
CA ARG A 103 -1.91 -10.91 -15.98
C ARG A 103 -2.80 -9.68 -16.09
N TRP A 104 -3.99 -9.73 -15.50
CA TRP A 104 -5.02 -8.69 -15.63
C TRP A 104 -5.08 -7.74 -14.44
N LEU A 105 -4.57 -8.18 -13.27
CA LEU A 105 -4.58 -7.38 -12.03
C LEU A 105 -5.98 -6.86 -11.67
N LEU A 106 -7.00 -7.68 -11.95
CA LEU A 106 -8.36 -7.42 -11.51
C LEU A 106 -8.51 -7.87 -10.04
N PRO A 107 -9.16 -7.07 -9.19
CA PRO A 107 -9.37 -7.44 -7.80
C PRO A 107 -10.43 -8.54 -7.68
N ASP A 108 -10.24 -9.46 -6.74
CA ASP A 108 -11.29 -10.38 -6.32
C ASP A 108 -12.18 -9.70 -5.26
N PRO A 109 -13.46 -9.41 -5.54
CA PRO A 109 -14.31 -8.69 -4.61
C PRO A 109 -14.62 -9.50 -3.34
N ILE A 110 -14.74 -10.82 -3.43
CA ILE A 110 -15.11 -11.70 -2.31
C ILE A 110 -13.93 -11.80 -1.35
N GLU A 111 -12.74 -12.10 -1.88
CA GLU A 111 -11.53 -12.19 -1.06
C GLU A 111 -11.15 -10.82 -0.48
N THR A 112 -11.36 -9.74 -1.24
CA THR A 112 -11.13 -8.36 -0.76
C THR A 112 -12.05 -8.03 0.41
N LEU A 113 -13.35 -8.32 0.31
CA LEU A 113 -14.29 -8.09 1.41
C LEU A 113 -13.90 -8.89 2.65
N LYS A 114 -13.62 -10.19 2.48
CA LYS A 114 -13.21 -11.09 3.57
C LYS A 114 -11.95 -10.58 4.29
N ALA A 115 -10.92 -10.17 3.54
CA ALA A 115 -9.71 -9.61 4.14
C ALA A 115 -9.98 -8.27 4.83
N ALA A 116 -10.78 -7.40 4.22
CA ALA A 116 -11.14 -6.11 4.80
C ALA A 116 -11.86 -6.26 6.14
N GLU A 117 -12.82 -7.19 6.25
CA GLU A 117 -13.52 -7.47 7.51
C GLU A 117 -12.57 -7.88 8.64
N ILE A 118 -11.62 -8.77 8.34
CA ILE A 118 -10.62 -9.22 9.31
C ILE A 118 -9.72 -8.06 9.74
N LEU A 119 -9.17 -7.33 8.77
CA LEU A 119 -8.20 -6.27 9.02
C LEU A 119 -8.81 -5.07 9.75
N VAL A 120 -10.05 -4.69 9.42
CA VAL A 120 -10.76 -3.63 10.13
C VAL A 120 -11.01 -4.03 11.59
N ARG A 121 -11.39 -5.29 11.86
CA ARG A 121 -11.52 -5.80 13.24
C ARG A 121 -10.19 -5.79 14.01
N GLU A 122 -9.07 -5.94 13.31
CA GLU A 122 -7.72 -5.84 13.87
C GLU A 122 -7.20 -4.40 14.00
N GLY A 123 -8.02 -3.38 13.70
CA GLY A 123 -7.68 -1.98 13.87
C GLY A 123 -6.89 -1.38 12.70
N PHE A 124 -6.88 -2.02 11.54
CA PHE A 124 -6.27 -1.41 10.34
C PHE A 124 -7.17 -0.34 9.72
N VAL A 125 -6.53 0.71 9.20
CA VAL A 125 -7.12 1.63 8.22
C VAL A 125 -6.92 1.01 6.83
N VAL A 126 -7.98 0.42 6.29
CA VAL A 126 -7.95 -0.32 5.03
C VAL A 126 -8.38 0.58 3.87
N LEU A 127 -7.53 0.70 2.85
CA LEU A 127 -7.81 1.35 1.56
C LEU A 127 -7.91 0.25 0.49
N PRO A 128 -9.10 -0.27 0.17
CA PRO A 128 -9.25 -1.41 -0.73
C PRO A 128 -9.17 -1.00 -2.20
N TYR A 129 -8.43 -1.77 -2.99
CA TYR A 129 -8.45 -1.70 -4.44
C TYR A 129 -9.65 -2.51 -4.97
N CYS A 130 -10.66 -1.82 -5.45
CA CYS A 130 -11.91 -2.41 -5.93
C CYS A 130 -12.14 -2.12 -7.41
N GLY A 131 -12.93 -2.96 -8.07
CA GLY A 131 -13.42 -2.69 -9.42
C GLY A 131 -14.44 -1.55 -9.44
N GLY A 132 -14.66 -0.94 -10.61
CA GLY A 132 -15.55 0.22 -10.76
C GLY A 132 -17.05 -0.07 -10.76
N ARG A 133 -17.49 -1.29 -10.44
CA ARG A 133 -18.93 -1.64 -10.41
C ARG A 133 -19.48 -1.53 -8.97
N PRO A 134 -20.48 -0.68 -8.72
CA PRO A 134 -21.20 -0.67 -7.45
C PRO A 134 -21.95 -2.00 -7.25
N GLY A 135 -21.86 -2.60 -6.06
CA GLY A 135 -22.75 -3.70 -5.64
C GLY A 135 -22.36 -5.12 -6.07
N ALA A 136 -21.10 -5.39 -6.44
CA ALA A 136 -20.62 -6.75 -6.62
C ALA A 136 -20.26 -7.39 -5.26
N VAL A 137 -21.30 -7.84 -4.55
CA VAL A 137 -21.27 -8.94 -3.58
C VAL A 137 -22.16 -10.05 -4.09
#